data_AF-A0A2M6ZJ28-F1
#
_entry.id   AF-A0A2M6ZJ28-F1
#
_cell.length_a   1.000
_cell.length_b   1.000
_cell.length_c   1.000
_cell.angle_alpha   90.00
_cell.angle_beta   90.00
_cell.angle_gamma   90.00
#
_symmetry.space_group_name_H-M   'P 1'
#
loop_
_entity.id
_entity.type
_entity.pdbx_description
1 polymer ?
#
loop_
_entity_poly.entity_id
_entity_poly.type
_entity_poly.pdbx_seq_one_letter_code
_entity_poly.pdbx_strand_id
1 'polypeptide(L)'
;MKSKKISGTFDILHRRYIGENAARQASFEDERVNAEVAKTIYELRKKAGLTQKELAQMVGTTQSVISRLEDADYEGHSLSMLNRIAMALNRRLSVQMIEPINERVATVLPPYQGNINKQDQGEAKGKK
;
A
#
# COMPACT_ATOMS: atom_id res chain seq x y z
N MET A 1 -28.93 -11.13 15.44
CA MET A 1 -29.42 -10.46 14.21
C MET A 1 -28.44 -10.75 13.08
N LYS A 2 -28.90 -11.24 11.93
CA LYS A 2 -28.08 -11.87 10.87
C LYS A 2 -27.49 -10.82 9.90
N SER A 3 -26.17 -10.66 9.84
CA SER A 3 -25.47 -9.84 8.83
C SER A 3 -24.95 -10.67 7.64
N LYS A 4 -25.84 -11.39 6.94
CA LYS A 4 -25.44 -12.28 5.82
C LYS A 4 -25.59 -11.64 4.42
N LYS A 5 -25.61 -10.30 4.31
CA LYS A 5 -25.86 -9.60 3.02
C LYS A 5 -24.63 -8.95 2.37
N ILE A 6 -23.52 -8.75 3.08
CA ILE A 6 -22.34 -8.04 2.52
C ILE A 6 -21.45 -8.98 1.70
N SER A 7 -21.27 -10.24 2.15
CA SER A 7 -20.50 -11.27 1.46
C SER A 7 -20.99 -11.47 0.03
N GLY A 8 -22.29 -11.71 -0.17
CA GLY A 8 -22.83 -12.05 -1.48
C GLY A 8 -22.62 -10.98 -2.55
N THR A 9 -22.76 -9.69 -2.22
CA THR A 9 -22.52 -8.61 -3.19
C THR A 9 -21.04 -8.47 -3.53
N PHE A 10 -20.15 -8.56 -2.53
CA PHE A 10 -18.71 -8.54 -2.74
C PHE A 10 -18.24 -9.75 -3.56
N ASP A 11 -18.74 -10.94 -3.26
CA ASP A 11 -18.42 -12.19 -3.96
C ASP A 11 -18.83 -12.12 -5.44
N ILE A 12 -19.97 -11.50 -5.74
CA ILE A 12 -20.45 -11.27 -7.11
C ILE A 12 -19.56 -10.27 -7.86
N LEU A 13 -19.19 -9.15 -7.21
CA LEU A 13 -18.31 -8.14 -7.80
C LEU A 13 -16.91 -8.71 -8.04
N HIS A 14 -16.34 -9.42 -7.06
CA HIS A 14 -15.05 -10.08 -7.16
C HIS A 14 -15.03 -11.10 -8.30
N ARG A 15 -16.07 -11.95 -8.41
CA ARG A 15 -16.19 -12.91 -9.52
C ARG A 15 -16.28 -12.21 -10.89
N ARG A 16 -17.00 -11.09 -10.97
CA ARG A 16 -17.25 -10.37 -12.23
C ARG A 16 -16.04 -9.56 -12.72
N TYR A 17 -15.33 -8.90 -11.80
CA TYR A 17 -14.26 -7.96 -12.18
C TYR A 17 -12.85 -8.56 -12.02
N ILE A 18 -12.63 -9.45 -11.05
CA ILE A 18 -11.32 -10.05 -10.77
C ILE A 18 -11.25 -11.44 -11.38
N GLY A 19 -12.21 -12.31 -11.06
CA GLY A 19 -12.31 -13.67 -11.59
C GLY A 19 -11.07 -14.54 -11.28
N GLU A 20 -10.72 -15.45 -12.19
CA GLU A 20 -9.54 -16.33 -12.09
C GLU A 20 -8.31 -15.75 -12.81
N ASN A 21 -8.35 -14.49 -13.25
CA ASN A 21 -7.24 -13.90 -13.97
C ASN A 21 -6.12 -13.50 -13.01
N ALA A 22 -4.93 -14.04 -13.26
CA ALA A 22 -3.78 -13.88 -12.40
C ALA A 22 -3.35 -12.43 -12.18
N ALA A 23 -3.25 -11.66 -13.26
CA ALA A 23 -2.85 -10.26 -13.21
C ALA A 23 -3.89 -9.41 -12.46
N ARG A 24 -5.18 -9.73 -12.58
CA ARG A 24 -6.24 -9.02 -11.86
C ARG A 24 -6.26 -9.34 -10.37
N GLN A 25 -5.93 -10.56 -9.98
CA GLN A 25 -5.79 -10.93 -8.57
C GLN A 25 -4.58 -10.26 -7.92
N ALA A 26 -3.45 -10.20 -8.62
CA ALA A 26 -2.25 -9.50 -8.14
C ALA A 26 -2.51 -8.00 -7.93
N SER A 27 -3.03 -7.32 -8.96
CA SER A 27 -3.40 -5.91 -8.88
C SER A 27 -4.42 -5.62 -7.78
N PHE A 28 -5.34 -6.56 -7.51
CA PHE A 28 -6.30 -6.41 -6.41
C PHE A 28 -5.64 -6.48 -5.03
N GLU A 29 -4.68 -7.38 -4.81
CA GLU A 29 -3.96 -7.46 -3.54
C GLU A 29 -3.04 -6.25 -3.31
N ASP A 30 -2.37 -5.77 -4.36
CA ASP A 30 -1.57 -4.54 -4.29
C ASP A 30 -2.46 -3.33 -3.91
N GLU A 31 -3.62 -3.19 -4.55
CA GLU A 31 -4.61 -2.15 -4.24
C GLU A 31 -5.16 -2.29 -2.81
N ARG A 32 -5.36 -3.54 -2.34
CA ARG A 32 -5.81 -3.81 -0.97
C ARG A 32 -4.80 -3.28 0.05
N VAL A 33 -3.52 -3.55 -0.15
CA VAL A 33 -2.45 -3.07 0.73
C VAL A 33 -2.37 -1.55 0.72
N ASN A 34 -2.40 -0.92 -0.46
CA ASN A 34 -2.37 0.54 -0.59
C ASN A 34 -3.58 1.19 0.12
N ALA A 35 -4.79 0.66 -0.08
CA ALA A 35 -6.00 1.14 0.58
C ALA A 35 -5.94 1.01 2.11
N GLU A 36 -5.36 -0.09 2.63
CA GLU A 36 -5.21 -0.30 4.06
C GLU A 36 -4.21 0.69 4.68
N VAL A 37 -3.08 0.94 4.02
CA VAL A 37 -2.10 1.95 4.42
C VAL A 37 -2.73 3.34 4.42
N ALA A 38 -3.39 3.72 3.33
CA ALA A 38 -4.02 5.02 3.16
C ALA A 38 -5.06 5.31 4.25
N LYS A 39 -5.96 4.35 4.49
CA LYS A 39 -6.94 4.41 5.56
C LYS A 39 -6.28 4.55 6.93
N THR A 40 -5.22 3.81 7.19
CA THR A 40 -4.52 3.85 8.49
C THR A 40 -3.92 5.22 8.76
N ILE A 41 -3.27 5.84 7.76
CA ILE A 41 -2.71 7.19 7.86
C ILE A 41 -3.82 8.20 8.14
N TYR A 42 -4.89 8.17 7.36
CA TYR A 42 -6.04 9.05 7.51
C TYR A 42 -6.62 8.99 8.94
N GLU A 43 -6.89 7.78 9.43
CA GLU A 43 -7.49 7.56 10.75
C GLU A 43 -6.59 8.04 11.89
N LEU A 44 -5.29 7.74 11.83
CA LEU A 44 -4.34 8.19 12.84
C LEU A 44 -4.19 9.72 12.84
N ARG A 45 -4.12 10.34 11.65
CA ARG A 45 -4.08 11.80 11.51
C ARG A 45 -5.33 12.44 12.11
N LYS A 46 -6.51 11.93 11.76
CA LYS A 46 -7.79 12.42 12.28
C LYS A 46 -7.90 12.28 13.79
N LYS A 47 -7.47 11.15 14.35
CA LYS A 47 -7.41 10.93 15.81
C LYS A 47 -6.45 11.89 16.51
N ALA A 48 -5.38 12.31 15.84
CA ALA A 48 -4.47 13.33 16.34
C ALA A 48 -5.00 14.77 16.18
N GLY A 49 -6.18 14.97 15.57
CA GLY A 49 -6.76 16.29 15.34
C GLY A 49 -6.06 17.12 14.27
N LEU A 50 -5.25 16.49 13.41
CA LEU A 50 -4.39 17.19 12.44
C LEU A 50 -5.07 17.32 11.07
N THR A 51 -4.83 18.44 10.41
CA THR A 51 -4.99 18.60 8.96
C THR A 51 -3.86 17.88 8.21
N GLN A 52 -4.06 17.61 6.91
CA GLN A 52 -3.00 17.03 6.07
C GLN A 52 -1.76 17.95 6.00
N LYS A 53 -1.96 19.27 6.04
CA LYS A 53 -0.88 20.26 6.02
C LYS A 53 -0.05 20.21 7.31
N GLU A 54 -0.69 20.09 8.47
CA GLU A 54 0.01 19.97 9.75
C GLU A 54 0.79 18.67 9.84
N LEU A 55 0.20 17.54 9.42
CA LEU A 55 0.93 16.28 9.35
C LEU A 55 2.13 16.39 8.40
N ALA A 56 1.96 17.02 7.23
CA ALA A 56 3.05 17.24 6.29
C ALA A 56 4.21 18.03 6.90
N GLN A 57 3.90 19.09 7.67
CA GLN A 57 4.91 19.89 8.37
C GLN A 57 5.66 19.07 9.42
N MET A 58 4.95 18.28 10.24
CA MET A 58 5.56 17.42 11.26
C MET A 58 6.46 16.36 10.66
N VAL A 59 6.07 15.80 9.51
CA VAL A 59 6.83 14.76 8.82
C VAL A 59 8.00 15.36 8.03
N GLY A 60 7.94 16.62 7.62
CA GLY A 60 8.90 17.25 6.72
C GLY A 60 8.67 16.87 5.26
N THR A 61 7.42 17.00 4.80
CA THR A 61 6.99 16.74 3.41
C THR A 61 5.94 17.79 2.98
N THR A 62 5.30 17.60 1.81
CA THR A 62 4.22 18.47 1.32
C THR A 62 2.84 17.91 1.63
N GLN A 63 1.83 18.79 1.70
CA GLN A 63 0.43 18.37 1.85
C GLN A 63 -0.05 17.50 0.67
N SER A 64 0.45 17.74 -0.56
CA SER A 64 0.16 16.90 -1.72
C SER A 64 0.72 15.48 -1.60
N VAL A 65 1.87 15.30 -0.92
CA VAL A 65 2.38 13.96 -0.62
C VAL A 65 1.47 13.27 0.39
N ILE A 66 1.03 13.95 1.46
CA ILE A 66 0.09 13.38 2.42
C ILE A 66 -1.26 13.04 1.78
N SER A 67 -1.80 13.88 0.88
CA SER A 67 -3.06 13.55 0.17
C SER A 67 -2.92 12.27 -0.63
N ARG A 68 -1.87 12.15 -1.46
CA ARG A 68 -1.61 10.93 -2.24
C ARG A 68 -1.44 9.69 -1.37
N LEU A 69 -0.81 9.85 -0.19
CA LEU A 69 -0.69 8.78 0.80
C LEU A 69 -2.03 8.36 1.39
N GLU A 70 -3.03 9.24 1.46
CA GLU A 70 -4.37 8.97 2.00
C GLU A 70 -5.40 8.58 0.94
N ASP A 71 -5.11 8.83 -0.34
CA ASP A 71 -6.01 8.56 -1.47
C ASP A 71 -5.71 7.21 -2.16
N ALA A 72 -4.79 6.40 -1.64
CA ALA A 72 -4.34 5.09 -2.15
C ALA A 72 -3.67 5.08 -3.54
N ASP A 73 -3.82 6.15 -4.32
CA ASP A 73 -3.26 6.36 -5.67
C ASP A 73 -1.72 6.55 -5.72
N TYR A 74 -0.97 6.07 -4.74
CA TYR A 74 0.47 6.29 -4.67
C TYR A 74 1.27 4.99 -4.67
N GLU A 75 1.76 4.64 -5.85
CA GLU A 75 2.73 3.55 -6.02
C GLU A 75 4.06 3.89 -5.33
N GLY A 76 4.57 2.96 -4.53
CA GLY A 76 5.92 3.05 -3.96
C GLY A 76 6.02 3.78 -2.63
N HIS A 77 5.05 3.60 -1.73
CA HIS A 77 5.25 3.93 -0.31
C HIS A 77 6.53 3.28 0.21
N SER A 78 7.57 4.07 0.44
CA SER A 78 8.76 3.55 1.11
C SER A 78 8.40 3.28 2.57
N LEU A 79 8.83 2.13 3.10
CA LEU A 79 8.74 1.84 4.53
C LEU A 79 9.35 2.96 5.38
N SER A 80 10.35 3.67 4.84
CA SER A 80 10.95 4.85 5.49
C SER A 80 9.98 6.02 5.63
N MET A 81 9.15 6.31 4.61
CA MET A 81 8.14 7.37 4.70
C MET A 81 7.02 6.99 5.67
N LEU A 82 6.56 5.74 5.62
CA LEU A 82 5.56 5.22 6.56
C LEU A 82 6.08 5.27 8.00
N ASN A 83 7.34 4.95 8.23
CA ASN A 83 7.96 5.04 9.55
C ASN A 83 8.05 6.51 10.03
N ARG A 84 8.39 7.46 9.16
CA ARG A 84 8.40 8.90 9.52
C ARG A 84 7.01 9.39 9.92
N ILE A 85 5.97 8.98 9.21
CA ILE A 85 4.57 9.29 9.56
C ILE A 85 4.20 8.68 10.92
N ALA A 86 4.54 7.42 11.14
CA ALA A 86 4.29 6.76 12.42
C ALA A 86 4.97 7.52 13.57
N MET A 87 6.24 7.89 13.42
CA MET A 87 6.98 8.67 14.41
C MET A 87 6.35 10.04 14.67
N ALA A 88 5.95 10.77 13.61
CA ALA A 88 5.27 12.07 13.74
C ALA A 88 3.93 11.95 14.50
N LEU A 89 3.25 10.81 14.40
CA LEU A 89 2.00 10.52 15.09
C LEU A 89 2.21 9.83 16.46
N ASN A 90 3.44 9.78 16.96
CA ASN A 90 3.83 9.07 18.18
C ASN A 90 3.35 7.61 18.17
N ARG A 91 3.67 6.90 17.09
CA ARG A 91 3.38 5.49 16.83
C ARG A 91 4.65 4.78 16.34
N ARG A 92 4.57 3.46 16.26
CA ARG A 92 5.61 2.59 15.69
C ARG A 92 5.06 1.85 14.49
N LEU A 93 5.83 1.80 13.40
CA LEU A 93 5.52 0.94 12.26
C LEU A 93 5.82 -0.52 12.60
N SER A 94 4.86 -1.42 12.34
CA SER A 94 5.01 -2.87 12.45
C SER A 94 4.48 -3.50 11.18
N VAL A 95 5.26 -4.39 10.58
CA VAL A 95 4.88 -5.14 9.37
C VAL A 95 4.74 -6.61 9.78
N GLN A 96 3.63 -7.23 9.38
CA GLN A 96 3.35 -8.63 9.64
C GLN A 96 2.97 -9.31 8.32
N MET A 97 3.48 -10.52 8.11
CA MET A 97 3.06 -11.39 7.01
C MET A 97 2.04 -12.38 7.56
N ILE A 98 0.89 -12.48 6.90
CA ILE A 98 -0.21 -13.36 7.29
C ILE A 98 -0.56 -14.28 6.13
N GLU A 99 -1.17 -15.42 6.44
CA GLU A 99 -1.66 -16.35 5.43
C GLU A 99 -2.68 -15.67 4.49
N PRO A 100 -2.66 -15.99 3.18
CA PRO A 100 -3.60 -15.42 2.24
C PRO A 100 -5.04 -15.84 2.58
N ILE A 101 -5.98 -14.92 2.36
CA ILE A 101 -7.42 -15.16 2.64
C ILE A 101 -7.95 -16.35 1.82
N ASN A 102 -7.38 -16.59 0.63
CA ASN A 102 -7.71 -17.71 -0.25
C ASN A 102 -6.42 -18.43 -0.69
N GLU A 103 -6.40 -19.78 -0.63
CA GLU A 103 -5.27 -20.62 -1.09
C GLU A 103 -4.85 -20.36 -2.56
N ARG A 104 -5.74 -19.76 -3.36
CA ARG A 104 -5.52 -19.47 -4.78
C ARG A 104 -4.54 -18.32 -5.05
N VAL A 105 -4.22 -17.47 -4.06
CA VAL A 105 -3.36 -16.29 -4.28
C VAL A 105 -1.87 -16.67 -4.35
N ALA A 106 -1.47 -17.76 -3.68
CA ALA A 106 -0.07 -18.17 -3.54
C ALA A 106 0.62 -18.55 -4.87
N THR A 107 -0.15 -18.93 -5.89
CA THR A 107 0.38 -19.40 -7.19
C THR A 107 0.39 -18.34 -8.29
N VAL A 108 -0.07 -17.13 -8.00
CA VAL A 108 -0.61 -16.23 -9.03
C VAL A 108 0.11 -14.88 -9.12
N LEU A 109 0.85 -14.50 -8.09
CA LEU A 109 1.65 -13.27 -8.12
C LEU A 109 2.85 -13.46 -9.08
N PRO A 110 2.96 -12.68 -10.17
CA PRO A 110 4.20 -12.64 -10.93
C PRO A 110 5.34 -12.15 -10.01
N PRO A 111 6.58 -12.58 -10.23
CA PRO A 111 7.71 -12.11 -9.45
C PRO A 111 7.75 -10.57 -9.47
N TYR A 112 7.94 -9.95 -8.30
CA TYR A 112 8.02 -8.51 -8.15
C TYR A 112 8.95 -7.89 -9.20
N GLN A 113 8.38 -7.17 -10.16
CA GLN A 113 9.12 -6.39 -11.15
C GLN A 113 9.31 -4.98 -10.60
N GLY A 114 10.12 -4.85 -9.55
CA GLY A 114 10.51 -3.54 -9.04
C GLY A 114 11.15 -2.69 -10.13
N ASN A 115 11.01 -1.36 -10.03
CA ASN A 115 11.78 -0.43 -10.85
C ASN A 115 13.26 -0.59 -10.52
N ILE A 116 13.98 -1.43 -11.29
CA ILE A 116 15.44 -1.41 -11.33
C ILE A 116 15.84 -0.04 -11.89
N ASN A 117 16.19 0.89 -11.01
CA ASN A 117 16.78 2.15 -11.42
C ASN A 117 18.00 1.82 -12.29
N LYS A 118 18.00 2.26 -13.55
CA LYS A 118 19.10 2.13 -14.53
C LYS A 118 20.40 2.86 -14.14
N GLN A 119 20.57 3.23 -12.86
CA GLN A 119 21.69 4.03 -12.38
C GLN A 119 22.81 3.21 -11.70
N ASP A 120 22.62 1.90 -11.48
CA ASP A 120 23.69 1.00 -11.00
C ASP A 120 24.49 0.29 -12.11
N GLN A 121 24.39 0.75 -13.37
CA GLN A 121 25.39 0.42 -14.39
C GLN A 121 26.53 1.46 -14.37
N GLY A 122 27.19 1.55 -13.22
CA GLY A 122 28.45 2.27 -13.05
C GLY A 122 29.65 1.40 -13.41
N GLU A 123 30.22 1.66 -14.57
CA GLU A 123 31.65 1.52 -14.90
C GLU A 123 32.39 0.22 -14.48
N ALA A 124 32.31 -0.82 -15.29
CA ALA A 124 33.46 -1.69 -15.52
C ALA A 124 34.29 -1.14 -16.69
N LYS A 125 34.93 0.02 -16.49
CA LYS A 125 36.02 0.47 -17.36
C LYS A 125 37.28 -0.30 -16.99
N GLY A 126 37.78 -1.08 -17.94
CA GLY A 126 39.20 -1.29 -18.22
C GLY A 126 40.11 -1.75 -17.07
N LYS A 127 40.32 -3.06 -16.99
CA LYS A 127 41.66 -3.59 -16.69
C LYS A 127 41.98 -4.72 -17.66
N LYS A 128 42.60 -4.36 -18.78
CA LYS A 128 43.85 -4.92 -19.31
C LYS A 128 44.29 -4.12 -20.52
#